data_AF-A0A7C5I8M7-F1
#
_entry.id   AF-A0A7C5I8M7-F1
#
_cell.length_a   1.000
_cell.length_b   1.000
_cell.length_c   1.000
_cell.angle_alpha   90.00
_cell.angle_beta   90.00
_cell.angle_gamma   90.00
#
_symmetry.space_group_name_H-M   'P 1'
#
loop_
_entity.id
_entity.type
_entity.pdbx_description
1 polymer ?
#
loop_
_entity_poly.entity_id
_entity_poly.type
_entity_poly.pdbx_seq_one_letter_code
_entity_poly.pdbx_strand_id
1 'polypeptide(L)' 'MKRAILAALMVVIQNGVAHSASRTQARSMVITRQGIVATSQTLASQAGAQVLARGGSAVDAAIAANAVLGVVEP' A
#
# COMPACT_ATOMS: atom_id res chain seq x y z
N MET A 1 -21.33 32.63 -23.78
CA MET A 1 -21.71 31.21 -23.62
C MET A 1 -20.68 30.24 -24.20
N LYS A 2 -20.23 30.39 -25.46
CA LYS A 2 -19.23 29.51 -26.11
C LYS A 2 -17.89 29.38 -25.36
N ARG A 3 -17.39 30.47 -24.76
CA ARG A 3 -16.14 30.49 -23.99
C ARG A 3 -16.20 29.66 -22.69
N ALA A 4 -17.36 29.63 -22.03
CA ALA A 4 -17.56 28.86 -20.81
C ALA A 4 -17.61 27.35 -21.11
N ILE A 5 -18.21 26.97 -22.24
CA ILE A 5 -18.25 25.57 -22.71
C ILE A 5 -16.85 25.08 -23.08
N LEU A 6 -16.04 25.92 -23.73
CA LEU A 6 -14.65 25.61 -24.08
C LEU A 6 -13.77 25.43 -22.84
N ALA A 7 -13.95 26.27 -21.82
CA ALA A 7 -13.25 26.15 -20.54
C ALA A 7 -13.67 24.86 -19.80
N ALA A 8 -14.97 24.56 -19.75
CA ALA A 8 -15.47 23.32 -19.14
C ALA A 8 -14.95 22.07 -19.87
N LEU A 9 -14.89 22.10 -21.21
CA LEU A 9 -14.34 21.01 -22.01
C LEU A 9 -12.83 20.80 -21.74
N MET A 10 -12.07 21.89 -21.60
CA MET A 10 -10.65 21.81 -21.24
C MET A 10 -10.42 21.21 -19.85
N VAL A 11 -11.26 21.57 -18.87
CA VAL A 11 -11.20 21.02 -17.51
C VAL A 11 -11.51 19.53 -17.51
N VAL A 12 -12.50 19.08 -18.30
CA VAL A 12 -12.82 17.65 -18.42
C VAL A 12 -11.66 16.86 -19.03
N ILE A 13 -10.98 17.42 -20.04
CA ILE A 13 -9.84 16.76 -20.70
C ILE A 13 -8.62 16.63 -19.77
N GLN A 14 -8.40 17.58 -18.85
CA GLN A 14 -7.28 17.52 -17.89
C GLN A 14 -7.47 16.46 -16.79
N ASN A 15 -8.70 16.08 -16.45
CA ASN A 15 -8.98 15.12 -15.37
C ASN A 15 -8.87 13.64 -15.79
N GLY A 16 -8.72 13.34 -17.09
CA GLY A 16 -8.72 11.98 -17.64
C GLY A 16 -7.38 11.25 -17.61
N VAL A 17 -6.28 11.89 -17.19
CA VAL A 17 -4.97 11.24 -17.11
C VAL A 17 -4.86 10.49 -15.79
N ALA A 18 -5.35 9.25 -15.79
CA ALA A 18 -5.01 8.27 -14.77
C ALA A 18 -3.47 8.22 -14.69
N HIS A 19 -2.92 8.75 -13.60
CA HIS A 19 -1.48 8.73 -13.37
C HIS A 19 -1.07 7.26 -13.31
N SER A 20 -0.45 6.78 -14.40
CA SER A 20 0.22 5.50 -14.39
C SER A 20 1.29 5.61 -13.31
N ALA A 21 1.06 4.99 -12.15
CA ALA A 21 2.01 5.02 -11.04
C ALA A 21 3.38 4.65 -11.60
N SER A 22 4.29 5.63 -11.60
CA SER A 22 5.60 5.52 -12.21
C SER A 22 6.31 4.31 -11.63
N ARG A 23 6.50 3.25 -12.43
CA ARG A 23 7.21 2.03 -11.99
C ARG A 23 8.67 2.31 -11.64
N THR A 24 9.19 3.47 -12.02
CA THR A 24 10.55 3.92 -11.73
C THR A 24 10.83 4.05 -10.23
N GLN A 25 9.81 4.22 -9.38
CA GLN A 25 9.95 4.25 -7.92
C GLN A 25 9.34 3.03 -7.22
N ALA A 26 8.83 2.05 -7.98
CA ALA A 26 8.20 0.87 -7.41
C ALA A 26 9.25 -0.20 -7.07
N ARG A 27 9.27 -0.66 -5.82
CA ARG A 27 9.93 -1.93 -5.47
C ARG A 27 9.18 -3.08 -6.17
N SER A 28 9.86 -4.20 -6.41
CA SER A 28 9.21 -5.39 -6.95
C SER A 28 7.97 -5.73 -6.13
N MET A 29 6.82 -5.86 -6.80
CA MET A 29 5.55 -6.15 -6.12
C MET A 29 5.66 -7.49 -5.39
N VAL A 30 5.28 -7.50 -4.12
CA VAL A 30 5.13 -8.72 -3.33
C VAL A 30 3.70 -9.22 -3.52
N ILE A 31 3.56 -10.47 -3.98
CA ILE A 31 2.28 -11.13 -4.24
C ILE A 31 2.32 -12.51 -3.59
N THR A 32 1.22 -12.93 -2.97
CA THR A 32 1.06 -14.27 -2.40
C THR A 32 -0.41 -14.69 -2.47
N ARG A 33 -0.65 -16.00 -2.49
CA ARG A 33 -1.99 -16.59 -2.37
C ARG A 33 -2.45 -16.73 -0.92
N GLN A 34 -1.54 -16.55 0.04
CA GLN A 34 -1.81 -16.62 1.48
C GLN A 34 -2.08 -15.21 2.01
N GLY A 35 -1.22 -14.70 2.91
CA GLY A 35 -1.34 -13.35 3.46
C GLY A 35 -0.05 -12.55 3.35
N ILE A 36 -0.20 -11.23 3.33
CA ILE A 36 0.89 -10.25 3.26
C ILE A 36 0.84 -9.42 4.54
N VAL A 37 2.01 -9.13 5.09
CA VAL A 37 2.18 -8.09 6.13
C VAL A 37 3.19 -7.08 5.60
N ALA A 38 2.81 -5.79 5.67
CA ALA A 38 3.64 -4.68 5.25
C ALA A 38 3.71 -3.64 6.37
N THR A 39 4.93 -3.27 6.76
CA THR A 39 5.21 -2.21 7.72
C THR A 39 6.44 -1.40 7.28
N SER A 40 6.72 -0.30 7.97
CA SER A 40 7.93 0.52 7.80
C SER A 40 9.22 -0.26 8.08
N GLN A 41 9.15 -1.34 8.86
CA GLN A 41 10.30 -2.13 9.28
C GLN A 41 10.25 -3.58 8.78
N THR A 42 11.35 -4.06 8.21
CA THR A 42 11.41 -5.43 7.67
C THR A 42 11.21 -6.49 8.75
N LEU A 43 11.76 -6.30 9.94
CA LEU A 43 11.61 -7.24 11.08
C LEU A 43 10.17 -7.33 11.57
N ALA A 44 9.44 -6.21 11.65
CA ALA A 44 8.03 -6.21 12.03
C ALA A 44 7.15 -6.88 10.97
N SER A 45 7.42 -6.60 9.68
CA SER A 45 6.74 -7.28 8.56
C SER A 45 6.97 -8.79 8.61
N GLN A 46 8.19 -9.24 8.91
CA GLN A 46 8.52 -10.67 9.04
C GLN A 46 7.82 -11.31 10.24
N ALA A 47 7.77 -10.65 11.39
CA ALA A 47 7.10 -11.19 12.57
C ALA A 47 5.60 -11.43 12.31
N GLY A 48 4.89 -10.46 11.73
CA GLY A 48 3.49 -10.65 11.34
C GLY A 48 3.32 -11.74 10.28
N ALA A 49 4.20 -11.80 9.28
CA ALA A 49 4.17 -12.86 8.26
C ALA A 49 4.38 -14.26 8.85
N GLN A 50 5.23 -14.41 9.87
CA GLN A 50 5.40 -15.68 10.59
C GLN A 50 4.14 -16.10 11.35
N VAL A 51 3.40 -15.15 11.93
CA VAL A 51 2.12 -15.46 12.59
C VAL A 51 1.09 -15.96 11.59
N LEU A 52 0.97 -15.30 10.42
CA LEU A 52 0.11 -15.78 9.33
C LEU A 52 0.54 -17.17 8.85
N ALA A 53 1.85 -17.41 8.70
CA ALA A 53 2.38 -18.71 8.28
C ALA A 53 2.07 -19.84 9.29
N ARG A 54 1.90 -19.50 10.58
CA ARG A 54 1.50 -20.44 11.64
C ARG A 54 -0.02 -20.60 11.76
N GLY A 55 -0.81 -19.99 10.87
CA GLY A 55 -2.27 -20.08 10.87
C GLY A 55 -2.96 -19.06 11.78
N GLY A 56 -2.25 -18.06 12.28
CA GLY A 56 -2.85 -16.95 13.03
C GLY A 56 -3.73 -16.05 12.15
N SER A 57 -4.64 -15.31 12.77
CA SER A 57 -5.51 -14.37 12.07
C SER A 57 -4.75 -13.12 11.62
N ALA A 58 -5.36 -12.34 10.72
CA ALA A 58 -4.84 -11.02 10.35
C ALA A 58 -4.69 -10.08 11.56
N VAL A 59 -5.56 -10.24 12.57
CA VAL A 59 -5.49 -9.47 13.82
C VAL A 59 -4.26 -9.88 14.64
N ASP A 60 -4.02 -11.18 14.80
CA ASP A 60 -2.83 -11.68 15.53
C ASP A 60 -1.53 -11.23 14.85
N ALA A 61 -1.50 -11.27 13.52
CA ALA A 61 -0.35 -10.80 12.74
C ALA A 61 -0.12 -9.29 12.91
N ALA A 62 -1.18 -8.48 12.96
CA ALA A 62 -1.07 -7.05 13.20
C ALA A 62 -0.58 -6.74 14.63
N ILE A 63 -1.05 -7.48 15.65
CA ILE A 63 -0.58 -7.35 17.03
C ILE A 63 0.91 -7.68 17.12
N ALA A 64 1.34 -8.79 16.51
CA ALA A 64 2.74 -9.20 16.50
C ALA A 64 3.64 -8.18 15.78
N ALA A 65 3.21 -7.69 14.61
CA ALA A 65 3.94 -6.66 13.89
C ALA A 65 4.07 -5.37 14.70
N ASN A 66 2.97 -4.90 15.32
CA ASN A 66 2.97 -3.69 16.14
C ASN A 66 3.85 -3.82 17.39
N ALA A 67 3.85 -5.00 18.05
CA ALA A 67 4.73 -5.26 19.17
C ALA A 67 6.21 -5.18 18.78
N VAL A 68 6.58 -5.67 17.60
CA VAL A 68 7.95 -5.57 17.09
C VAL A 68 8.29 -4.13 16.70
N LEU A 69 7.36 -3.38 16.08
CA LEU A 69 7.56 -1.96 15.79
C LEU A 69 7.94 -1.18 17.04
N GLY A 70 7.27 -1.42 18.17
CA GLY A 70 7.63 -0.78 19.45
C GLY A 70 9.05 -1.06 19.96
N VAL A 71 9.78 -2.00 19.34
CA VAL A 71 11.20 -2.29 19.63
C VAL A 71 12.11 -1.73 18.54
N VAL A 72 11.75 -1.91 17.27
CA VAL A 72 12.63 -1.59 16.14
C VAL A 72 12.43 -0.17 15.58
N GLU A 73 11.34 0.49 15.99
CA GLU A 73 10.96 1.87 15.65
C GLU A 73 10.28 2.52 16.89
N PRO A 74 11.06 2.88 17.92
CA PRO A 74 10.54 3.55 19.11
C PRO A 74 10.23 5.04 18.89
#